data_AF-A0A6N7G3N6-F1
#
_entry.id   AF-A0A6N7G3N6-F1
#
_cell.length_a   1.000
_cell.length_b   1.000
_cell.length_c   1.000
_cell.angle_alpha   90.00
_cell.angle_beta   90.00
_cell.angle_gamma   90.00
#
_symmetry.space_group_name_H-M   'P 1'
#
loop_
_entity.id
_entity.type
_entity.pdbx_description
1 polymer ?
#
loop_
_entity_poly.entity_id
_entity_poly.type
_entity_poly.pdbx_seq_one_letter_code
_entity_poly.pdbx_strand_id
1 'polypeptide(L)'
;MTEPRLLLGPVLRHVDETSATVWVETDRPCVVAILGCESRTFQVGGHHYGLVVITGLTPGESRPYTVSLDGHAVWPLPDSPFPASRIRTYAADQGSRLRMVFGSCRFAAPLTPRQRRRVGADALNAYTERMAERPADEWPDALFLLGDQVYADETSPNIRRWIKQRRDTRKPPGIGVADFEEATQLYAETWSDPEIRWLMSTVSTSMIFDDHDVIDDWNTSASWRRAMARRPWWRERIRGCLMTYWLYQHLGNLTPSELAEHEVLAEVRRVGETGDAYDVLRDFADKADAEVDGVKYTRWSYRRDIGSVRLVVIDTRCGRILGTNRLMVSDAEFDWIEDATRGDYEHLLIGSSLPWLLPHAVHEAESLNERACRHDGIRGWLAEQVRQAIDLEHWSAFRTSFDRLARLLHAIGKGERTTRPPATVSVLSGDVHHSYIAEAHFDEHEWPKVWQVTCSPVHNTIPWVAELVFRVAWSRAATRLVSWWARRRGVGPRPLWWDKLSGPDFRNQVAVLDIVGRDYTVTFESDAEAGEPVTVPLAGRVARP
;
A
#
# COMPACT_ATOMS: atom_id res chain seq x y z
N MET A 1 18.19 -16.18 33.30
CA MET A 1 17.02 -15.69 32.53
C MET A 1 17.21 -16.16 31.10
N THR A 2 16.16 -16.58 30.41
CA THR A 2 16.27 -16.96 28.99
C THR A 2 16.62 -15.74 28.14
N GLU A 3 17.43 -15.91 27.09
CA GLU A 3 17.81 -14.83 26.18
C GLU A 3 16.58 -14.32 25.39
N PRO A 4 16.50 -13.01 25.05
CA PRO A 4 15.44 -12.49 24.20
C PRO A 4 15.44 -13.13 22.82
N ARG A 5 14.26 -13.33 22.25
CA ARG A 5 14.07 -13.92 20.93
C ARG A 5 13.46 -12.92 19.96
N LEU A 6 13.95 -12.94 18.72
CA LEU A 6 13.37 -12.19 17.61
C LEU A 6 12.15 -12.93 17.06
N LEU A 7 10.95 -12.38 17.28
CA LEU A 7 9.69 -12.94 16.78
C LEU A 7 9.52 -12.60 15.30
N LEU A 8 9.49 -11.30 14.98
CA LEU A 8 9.32 -10.79 13.62
C LEU A 8 10.43 -9.80 13.24
N GLY A 9 10.63 -9.63 11.93
CA GLY A 9 11.69 -8.83 11.37
C GLY A 9 13.07 -9.53 11.36
N PRO A 10 14.16 -8.81 11.10
CA PRO A 10 14.19 -7.37 10.82
C PRO A 10 13.44 -7.01 9.54
N VAL A 11 12.77 -5.87 9.57
CA VAL A 11 12.14 -5.27 8.39
C VAL A 11 12.87 -3.96 8.12
N LEU A 12 13.59 -3.89 7.00
CA LEU A 12 14.24 -2.69 6.50
C LEU A 12 13.16 -1.75 5.97
N ARG A 13 12.97 -0.63 6.67
CA ARG A 13 11.91 0.35 6.40
C ARG A 13 12.47 1.48 5.57
N HIS A 14 12.50 2.70 6.10
CA HIS A 14 13.10 3.85 5.45
C HIS A 14 14.60 3.66 5.23
N VAL A 15 15.09 4.00 4.04
CA VAL A 15 16.50 4.16 3.74
C VAL A 15 16.66 5.47 2.97
N ASP A 16 17.70 6.23 3.27
CA ASP A 16 18.11 7.41 2.51
C ASP A 16 19.60 7.32 2.15
N GLU A 17 20.25 8.45 1.86
CA GLU A 17 21.67 8.51 1.53
C GLU A 17 22.60 8.11 2.70
N THR A 18 22.19 8.34 3.94
CA THR A 18 23.08 8.24 5.12
C THR A 18 22.45 7.55 6.32
N SER A 19 21.19 7.13 6.20
CA SER A 19 20.43 6.53 7.28
C SER A 19 19.54 5.38 6.81
N ALA A 20 19.18 4.53 7.75
CA ALA A 20 18.20 3.48 7.57
C ALA A 20 17.39 3.26 8.85
N THR A 21 16.15 2.81 8.74
CA THR A 21 15.31 2.41 9.87
C THR A 21 15.01 0.93 9.78
N VAL A 22 15.26 0.19 10.87
CA VAL A 22 14.93 -1.24 10.96
C VAL A 22 13.93 -1.46 12.07
N TRP A 23 12.85 -2.16 11.76
CA TRP A 23 11.79 -2.56 12.69
C TRP A 23 11.96 -4.03 13.09
N VAL A 24 11.70 -4.36 14.35
CA VAL A 24 11.69 -5.73 14.90
C VAL A 24 10.58 -5.91 15.95
N GLU A 25 10.16 -7.16 16.16
CA GLU A 25 9.34 -7.57 17.31
C GLU A 25 10.06 -8.66 18.12
N THR A 26 10.05 -8.56 19.45
CA THR A 26 10.73 -9.46 20.37
C THR A 26 9.78 -10.07 21.39
N ASP A 27 10.17 -11.20 21.98
CA ASP A 27 9.35 -11.93 22.96
C ASP A 27 9.32 -11.30 24.36
N ARG A 28 10.20 -10.33 24.61
CA ARG A 28 10.39 -9.64 25.90
C ARG A 28 11.10 -8.30 25.72
N PRO A 29 11.13 -7.44 26.74
CA PRO A 29 11.93 -6.22 26.72
C PRO A 29 13.42 -6.53 26.60
N CYS A 30 14.09 -5.88 25.66
CA CYS A 30 15.54 -5.92 25.44
C CYS A 30 16.04 -4.66 24.72
N VAL A 31 17.36 -4.56 24.56
CA VAL A 31 18.05 -3.61 23.69
C VAL A 31 18.32 -4.28 22.34
N VAL A 32 17.88 -3.63 21.25
CA VAL A 32 18.17 -4.04 19.87
C VAL A 32 19.36 -3.23 19.39
N ALA A 33 20.40 -3.91 18.89
CA ALA A 33 21.58 -3.25 18.32
C ALA A 33 21.81 -3.68 16.87
N ILE A 34 22.06 -2.70 16.01
CA ILE A 34 22.37 -2.87 14.59
C ILE A 34 23.44 -1.86 14.22
N LEU A 35 24.59 -2.35 13.72
CA LEU A 35 25.65 -1.49 13.17
C LEU A 35 26.13 -0.40 14.15
N GLY A 36 26.17 -0.70 15.45
CA GLY A 36 26.58 0.22 16.51
C GLY A 36 25.51 1.22 16.96
N CYS A 37 24.33 1.21 16.34
CA CYS A 37 23.16 1.97 16.79
C CYS A 37 22.26 1.07 17.64
N GLU A 38 21.68 1.62 18.70
CA GLU A 38 20.87 0.87 19.66
C GLU A 38 19.49 1.51 19.86
N SER A 39 18.49 0.68 20.17
CA SER A 39 17.15 1.13 20.55
C SER A 39 16.57 0.18 21.59
N ARG A 40 16.01 0.72 22.67
CA ARG A 40 15.23 -0.09 23.63
C ARG A 40 13.89 -0.44 23.00
N THR A 41 13.45 -1.67 23.25
CA THR A 41 12.10 -2.07 22.89
C THR A 41 11.05 -1.37 23.76
N PHE A 42 9.87 -1.12 23.17
CA PHE A 42 8.71 -0.59 23.88
C PHE A 42 7.53 -1.57 23.77
N GLN A 43 6.74 -1.70 24.83
CA GLN A 43 5.62 -2.63 24.90
C GLN A 43 4.29 -1.97 24.50
N VAL A 44 3.52 -2.67 23.68
CA VAL A 44 2.11 -2.36 23.38
C VAL A 44 1.31 -3.66 23.36
N GLY A 45 0.28 -3.75 24.20
CA GLY A 45 -0.64 -4.90 24.23
C GLY A 45 0.05 -6.23 24.53
N GLY A 46 1.12 -6.21 25.33
CA GLY A 46 1.93 -7.40 25.62
C GLY A 46 2.99 -7.78 24.58
N HIS A 47 3.09 -7.05 23.46
CA HIS A 47 4.13 -7.23 22.43
C HIS A 47 5.25 -6.21 22.60
N HIS A 48 6.49 -6.59 22.27
CA HIS A 48 7.66 -5.73 22.39
C HIS A 48 8.23 -5.37 21.02
N TYR A 49 8.28 -4.08 20.71
CA TYR A 49 8.70 -3.58 19.40
C TYR A 49 9.99 -2.78 19.50
N GLY A 50 10.89 -2.97 18.54
CA GLY A 50 12.12 -2.19 18.38
C GLY A 50 12.09 -1.42 17.06
N LEU A 51 12.48 -0.15 17.11
CA LEU A 51 12.68 0.69 15.93
C LEU A 51 14.05 1.34 16.03
N VAL A 52 15.02 0.81 15.28
CA VAL A 52 16.42 1.25 15.28
C VAL A 52 16.62 2.20 14.11
N VAL A 53 16.92 3.46 14.42
CA VAL A 53 17.37 4.45 13.42
C VAL A 53 18.89 4.36 13.36
N ILE A 54 19.39 3.90 12.23
CA ILE A 54 20.82 3.72 11.94
C ILE A 54 21.28 4.96 11.19
N THR A 55 22.28 5.66 11.73
CA THR A 55 22.83 6.89 11.15
C THR A 55 24.30 6.73 10.79
N GLY A 56 24.84 7.63 9.97
CA GLY A 56 26.26 7.62 9.61
C GLY A 56 26.63 6.52 8.62
N LEU A 57 25.66 6.10 7.80
CA LEU A 57 25.91 5.22 6.67
C LEU A 57 26.57 6.01 5.53
N THR A 58 27.38 5.33 4.71
CA THR A 58 28.02 5.96 3.56
C THR A 58 27.03 6.00 2.39
N PRO A 59 26.88 7.11 1.66
CA PRO A 59 26.04 7.16 0.46
C PRO A 59 26.45 6.13 -0.60
N GLY A 60 25.45 5.49 -1.22
CA GLY A 60 25.64 4.48 -2.26
C GLY A 60 26.29 3.16 -1.79
N GLU A 61 26.42 2.96 -0.48
CA GLU A 61 27.02 1.76 0.10
C GLU A 61 25.97 0.66 0.23
N SER A 62 26.36 -0.56 -0.14
CA SER A 62 25.62 -1.77 0.23
C SER A 62 26.44 -2.57 1.23
N ARG A 63 25.95 -2.70 2.46
CA ARG A 63 26.65 -3.37 3.56
C ARG A 63 25.80 -4.45 4.22
N PRO A 64 26.36 -5.64 4.52
CA PRO A 64 25.67 -6.62 5.31
C PRO A 64 25.51 -6.12 6.75
N TYR A 65 24.48 -6.60 7.46
CA TYR A 65 24.28 -6.26 8.86
C TYR A 65 23.80 -7.47 9.66
N THR A 66 23.96 -7.37 10.98
CA THR A 66 23.42 -8.31 11.96
C THR A 66 22.47 -7.57 12.89
N VAL A 67 21.54 -8.30 13.48
CA VAL A 67 20.72 -7.80 14.59
C VAL A 67 21.13 -8.56 15.84
N SER A 68 21.39 -7.83 16.93
CA SER A 68 21.56 -8.43 18.25
C SER A 68 20.52 -7.94 19.24
N LEU A 69 20.13 -8.83 20.15
CA LEU A 69 19.28 -8.53 21.30
C LEU A 69 20.10 -8.74 22.56
N ASP A 70 20.24 -7.70 23.38
CA ASP A 70 21.09 -7.70 24.59
C ASP A 70 22.49 -8.28 24.32
N GLY A 71 23.09 -7.90 23.18
CA GLY A 71 24.42 -8.34 22.76
C GLY A 71 24.50 -9.70 22.06
N HIS A 72 23.41 -10.47 21.99
CA HIS A 72 23.38 -11.79 21.34
C HIS A 72 22.86 -11.67 19.90
N ALA A 73 23.65 -12.13 18.92
CA ALA A 73 23.23 -12.08 17.51
C ALA A 73 22.04 -13.03 17.25
N VAL A 74 20.96 -12.49 16.69
CA VAL A 74 19.71 -13.22 16.39
C VAL A 74 19.33 -13.17 14.90
N TRP A 75 20.05 -12.37 14.11
CA TRP A 75 19.88 -12.27 12.66
C TRP A 75 21.24 -12.06 11.97
N PRO A 76 21.52 -12.73 10.84
CA PRO A 76 20.68 -13.73 10.15
C PRO A 76 20.43 -14.98 11.00
N LEU A 77 19.39 -15.74 10.67
CA LEU A 77 19.13 -17.03 11.34
C LEU A 77 20.29 -18.00 11.03
N PRO A 78 20.77 -18.80 12.01
CA PRO A 78 21.95 -19.66 11.83
C PRO A 78 21.91 -20.59 10.61
N ASP A 79 20.72 -21.09 10.26
CA ASP A 79 20.49 -22.03 9.15
C ASP A 79 19.71 -21.38 7.98
N SER A 80 19.76 -20.06 7.85
CA SER A 80 19.09 -19.35 6.76
C SER A 80 19.65 -19.81 5.40
N PRO A 81 18.81 -20.27 4.45
CA PRO A 81 19.27 -20.58 3.09
C PRO A 81 19.55 -19.32 2.27
N PHE A 82 19.08 -18.16 2.73
CA PHE A 82 19.20 -16.90 2.01
C PHE A 82 20.53 -16.19 2.28
N PRO A 83 21.04 -15.40 1.31
CA PRO A 83 22.20 -14.53 1.49
C PRO A 83 22.08 -13.59 2.70
N ALA A 84 23.21 -13.07 3.19
CA ALA A 84 23.20 -12.08 4.28
C ALA A 84 22.39 -10.83 3.89
N SER A 85 21.45 -10.43 4.75
CA SER A 85 20.67 -9.21 4.60
C SER A 85 21.56 -7.98 4.56
N ARG A 86 21.17 -7.00 3.74
CA ARG A 86 21.97 -5.80 3.49
C ARG A 86 21.16 -4.54 3.70
N ILE A 87 21.84 -3.47 4.05
CA ILE A 87 21.32 -2.11 3.93
C ILE A 87 22.02 -1.47 2.73
N ARG A 88 21.23 -0.93 1.80
CA ARG A 88 21.72 -0.22 0.62
C ARG A 88 21.24 1.23 0.67
N THR A 89 22.15 2.13 1.00
CA THR A 89 21.87 3.57 0.95
C THR A 89 21.85 4.06 -0.49
N TYR A 90 21.10 5.14 -0.72
CA TYR A 90 21.08 5.78 -2.02
C TYR A 90 22.36 6.60 -2.24
N ALA A 91 22.86 6.67 -3.48
CA ALA A 91 23.96 7.58 -3.78
C ALA A 91 23.41 9.01 -3.96
N ALA A 92 24.14 10.01 -3.48
CA ALA A 92 23.76 11.42 -3.62
C ALA A 92 23.58 11.85 -5.10
N ASP A 93 24.24 11.14 -6.03
CA ASP A 93 24.20 11.33 -7.47
C ASP A 93 23.73 10.09 -8.22
N GLN A 94 22.91 9.20 -7.62
CA GLN A 94 22.40 7.96 -8.23
C GLN A 94 21.69 8.19 -9.59
N GLY A 95 21.55 9.45 -10.02
CA GLY A 95 20.79 9.88 -11.16
C GLY A 95 19.35 9.48 -10.92
N SER A 96 18.77 8.85 -11.93
CA SER A 96 17.44 8.23 -11.85
C SER A 96 17.56 6.72 -11.99
N ARG A 97 18.57 6.09 -11.37
CA ARG A 97 18.59 4.63 -11.28
C ARG A 97 17.74 4.18 -10.10
N LEU A 98 16.60 3.56 -10.38
CA LEU A 98 15.74 2.94 -9.38
C LEU A 98 15.18 1.64 -9.93
N ARG A 99 15.42 0.53 -9.23
CA ARG A 99 14.63 -0.69 -9.38
C ARG A 99 13.68 -0.82 -8.20
N MET A 100 12.37 -0.70 -8.47
CA MET A 100 11.33 -0.84 -7.45
C MET A 100 10.42 -2.01 -7.78
N VAL A 101 10.16 -2.88 -6.81
CA VAL A 101 9.10 -3.89 -6.90
C VAL A 101 7.86 -3.34 -6.22
N PHE A 102 6.69 -3.50 -6.83
CA PHE A 102 5.43 -3.18 -6.18
C PHE A 102 4.31 -4.16 -6.51
N GLY A 103 3.31 -4.17 -5.63
CA GLY A 103 2.10 -4.95 -5.76
C GLY A 103 1.17 -4.74 -4.57
N SER A 104 0.03 -5.42 -4.56
CA SER A 104 -0.96 -5.40 -3.48
C SER A 104 -1.66 -6.76 -3.38
N CYS A 105 -2.66 -6.88 -2.51
CA CYS A 105 -3.54 -8.05 -2.39
C CYS A 105 -2.76 -9.38 -2.29
N ARG A 106 -1.84 -9.45 -1.32
CA ARG A 106 -1.10 -10.68 -1.01
C ARG A 106 -1.84 -11.48 0.06
N PHE A 107 -2.56 -12.51 -0.34
CA PHE A 107 -3.16 -13.43 0.63
C PHE A 107 -2.10 -14.39 1.21
N ALA A 108 -1.50 -14.00 2.34
CA ALA A 108 -0.49 -14.79 3.03
C ALA A 108 -1.13 -15.95 3.80
N ALA A 109 -1.47 -17.04 3.11
CA ALA A 109 -1.97 -18.25 3.76
C ALA A 109 -1.17 -19.47 3.31
N PRO A 110 -0.84 -20.40 4.23
CA PRO A 110 -0.40 -21.73 3.84
C PRO A 110 -1.57 -22.46 3.18
N LEU A 111 -1.65 -22.33 1.86
CA LEU A 111 -2.72 -22.88 1.07
C LEU A 111 -2.56 -24.40 0.96
N THR A 112 -3.65 -25.14 1.17
CA THR A 112 -3.70 -26.56 0.82
C THR A 112 -3.40 -26.75 -0.67
N PRO A 113 -2.96 -27.93 -1.14
CA PRO A 113 -2.73 -28.17 -2.57
C PRO A 113 -3.93 -27.81 -3.47
N ARG A 114 -5.16 -28.02 -2.98
CA ARG A 114 -6.39 -27.62 -3.69
C ARG A 114 -6.55 -26.10 -3.75
N GLN A 115 -6.22 -25.39 -2.68
CA GLN A 115 -6.26 -23.92 -2.66
C GLN A 115 -5.13 -23.33 -3.51
N ARG A 116 -3.91 -23.88 -3.48
CA ARG A 116 -2.80 -23.47 -4.35
C ARG A 116 -3.15 -23.59 -5.83
N ARG A 117 -3.80 -24.68 -6.25
CA ARG A 117 -4.29 -24.83 -7.64
C ARG A 117 -5.32 -23.78 -8.03
N ARG A 118 -6.03 -23.18 -7.07
CA ARG A 118 -7.05 -22.17 -7.33
C ARG A 118 -6.46 -20.76 -7.28
N VAL A 119 -5.64 -20.45 -6.28
CA VAL A 119 -5.09 -19.10 -6.05
C VAL A 119 -3.84 -18.86 -6.91
N GLY A 120 -3.08 -19.90 -7.25
CA GLY A 120 -1.78 -19.78 -7.93
C GLY A 120 -0.60 -19.75 -6.95
N ALA A 121 0.61 -19.55 -7.47
CA ALA A 121 1.79 -19.30 -6.67
C ALA A 121 1.79 -17.87 -6.12
N ASP A 122 2.45 -17.65 -4.99
CA ASP A 122 2.71 -16.31 -4.45
C ASP A 122 3.82 -15.64 -5.27
N ALA A 123 3.47 -14.60 -6.02
CA ALA A 123 4.40 -13.95 -6.92
C ALA A 123 5.55 -13.23 -6.19
N LEU A 124 5.33 -12.81 -4.94
CA LEU A 124 6.37 -12.15 -4.14
C LEU A 124 7.36 -13.17 -3.58
N ASN A 125 6.89 -14.37 -3.18
CA ASN A 125 7.80 -15.46 -2.81
C ASN A 125 8.61 -15.92 -4.04
N ALA A 126 7.96 -16.11 -5.19
CA ALA A 126 8.65 -16.49 -6.42
C ALA A 126 9.69 -15.44 -6.87
N TYR A 127 9.39 -14.14 -6.72
CA TYR A 127 10.37 -13.08 -6.97
C TYR A 127 11.55 -13.16 -5.99
N THR A 128 11.27 -13.41 -4.71
CA THR A 128 12.27 -13.49 -3.65
C THR A 128 13.23 -14.66 -3.85
N GLU A 129 12.71 -15.83 -4.22
CA GLU A 129 13.53 -17.01 -4.54
C GLU A 129 14.49 -16.70 -5.70
N ARG A 130 13.98 -16.11 -6.80
CA ARG A 130 14.82 -15.68 -7.92
C ARG A 130 15.84 -14.62 -7.52
N MET A 131 15.45 -13.69 -6.65
CA MET A 131 16.34 -12.65 -6.13
C MET A 131 17.49 -13.25 -5.34
N ALA A 132 17.26 -14.28 -4.53
CA ALA A 132 18.30 -14.94 -3.74
C ALA A 132 19.40 -15.58 -4.59
N GLU A 133 19.10 -15.96 -5.83
CA GLU A 133 20.05 -16.52 -6.79
C GLU A 133 20.80 -15.47 -7.61
N ARG A 134 20.35 -14.20 -7.59
CA ARG A 134 20.95 -13.11 -8.36
C ARG A 134 22.07 -12.40 -7.59
N PRO A 135 23.06 -11.82 -8.29
CA PRO A 135 24.03 -10.91 -7.70
C PRO A 135 23.36 -9.75 -6.95
N ALA A 136 23.96 -9.34 -5.83
CA ALA A 136 23.37 -8.34 -4.95
C ALA A 136 23.15 -6.99 -5.65
N ASP A 137 23.94 -6.62 -6.64
CA ASP A 137 23.79 -5.37 -7.43
C ASP A 137 22.60 -5.38 -8.41
N GLU A 138 21.96 -6.54 -8.63
CA GLU A 138 20.72 -6.67 -9.41
C GLU A 138 19.46 -6.65 -8.55
N TRP A 139 19.60 -6.74 -7.23
CA TRP A 139 18.46 -6.71 -6.29
C TRP A 139 17.72 -5.36 -6.37
N PRO A 140 16.41 -5.34 -6.06
CA PRO A 140 15.65 -4.11 -6.06
C PRO A 140 16.13 -3.16 -4.96
N ASP A 141 16.05 -1.86 -5.24
CA ASP A 141 16.37 -0.79 -4.29
C ASP A 141 15.22 -0.53 -3.31
N ALA A 142 13.98 -0.81 -3.73
CA ALA A 142 12.78 -0.59 -2.94
C ALA A 142 11.67 -1.62 -3.22
N LEU A 143 10.89 -1.90 -2.19
CA LEU A 143 9.65 -2.67 -2.22
C LEU A 143 8.51 -1.75 -1.78
N PHE A 144 7.45 -1.67 -2.59
CA PHE A 144 6.27 -0.87 -2.28
C PHE A 144 5.00 -1.72 -2.29
N LEU A 145 4.34 -1.81 -1.14
CA LEU A 145 3.15 -2.63 -0.97
C LEU A 145 1.90 -1.76 -0.81
N LEU A 146 0.97 -1.85 -1.76
CA LEU A 146 -0.15 -0.91 -2.00
C LEU A 146 -1.50 -1.43 -1.49
N GLY A 147 -1.56 -1.79 -0.21
CA GLY A 147 -2.80 -2.28 0.41
C GLY A 147 -3.01 -3.79 0.36
N ASP A 148 -3.84 -4.29 1.27
CA ASP A 148 -4.20 -5.70 1.46
C ASP A 148 -2.99 -6.60 1.73
N GLN A 149 -2.15 -6.17 2.68
CA GLN A 149 -1.02 -6.98 3.16
C GLN A 149 -1.44 -8.03 4.19
N VAL A 150 -2.60 -7.77 4.81
CA VAL A 150 -3.31 -8.68 5.69
C VAL A 150 -4.80 -8.62 5.37
N TYR A 151 -5.51 -9.71 5.66
CA TYR A 151 -6.95 -9.84 5.43
C TYR A 151 -7.66 -10.11 6.75
N ALA A 152 -8.15 -9.04 7.38
CA ALA A 152 -8.78 -9.08 8.70
C ALA A 152 -10.15 -9.75 8.68
N ASP A 153 -10.82 -9.78 7.54
CA ASP A 153 -12.14 -10.37 7.32
C ASP A 153 -12.10 -11.72 6.59
N GLU A 154 -11.09 -11.93 5.74
CA GLU A 154 -10.89 -13.18 5.00
C GLU A 154 -9.76 -14.07 5.56
N THR A 155 -9.67 -14.22 6.88
CA THR A 155 -8.54 -14.89 7.55
C THR A 155 -8.19 -16.30 7.05
N SER A 156 -6.93 -16.73 7.15
CA SER A 156 -6.48 -18.07 6.75
C SER A 156 -7.09 -19.20 7.61
N PRO A 157 -7.09 -20.47 7.16
CA PRO A 157 -7.53 -21.59 7.99
C PRO A 157 -6.79 -21.71 9.34
N ASN A 158 -5.53 -21.27 9.43
CA ASN A 158 -4.75 -21.32 10.65
C ASN A 158 -5.24 -20.25 11.64
N ILE A 159 -5.35 -19.01 11.18
CA ILE A 159 -5.89 -17.90 11.97
C ILE A 159 -7.31 -18.21 12.43
N ARG A 160 -8.18 -18.75 11.56
CA ARG A 160 -9.54 -19.19 11.93
C ARG A 160 -9.53 -20.22 13.06
N ARG A 161 -8.58 -21.16 13.09
CA ARG A 161 -8.46 -22.16 14.16
C ARG A 161 -8.00 -21.51 15.46
N TRP A 162 -7.05 -20.59 15.39
CA TRP A 162 -6.56 -19.87 16.56
C TRP A 162 -7.63 -18.94 17.16
N ILE A 163 -8.35 -18.17 16.34
CA ILE A 163 -9.47 -17.30 16.78
C ILE A 163 -10.55 -18.13 17.51
N LYS A 164 -10.89 -19.33 17.00
CA LYS A 164 -11.86 -20.25 17.63
C LYS A 164 -11.43 -20.73 19.02
N GLN A 165 -10.15 -20.71 19.34
CA GLN A 165 -9.64 -21.05 20.67
C GLN A 165 -9.75 -19.86 21.63
N ARG A 166 -9.73 -18.61 21.12
CA ARG A 166 -9.87 -17.38 21.91
C ARG A 166 -11.31 -17.01 22.24
N ARG A 167 -12.24 -17.16 21.29
CA ARG A 167 -13.63 -16.70 21.46
C ARG A 167 -14.66 -17.49 20.66
N ASP A 168 -15.93 -17.34 21.04
CA ASP A 168 -17.07 -17.95 20.34
C ASP A 168 -17.31 -17.28 18.98
N THR A 169 -16.81 -17.88 17.90
CA THR A 169 -16.97 -17.40 16.52
C THR A 169 -18.37 -17.58 15.94
N ARG A 170 -19.35 -18.08 16.71
CA ARG A 170 -20.77 -18.01 16.31
C ARG A 170 -21.35 -16.61 16.54
N LYS A 171 -20.68 -15.81 17.37
CA LYS A 171 -21.01 -14.40 17.59
C LYS A 171 -20.24 -13.51 16.60
N PRO A 172 -20.82 -12.38 16.16
CA PRO A 172 -20.09 -11.39 15.37
C PRO A 172 -18.77 -10.96 16.06
N PRO A 173 -17.69 -10.67 15.30
CA PRO A 173 -17.59 -10.64 13.84
C PRO A 173 -17.37 -12.01 13.17
N GLY A 174 -17.69 -13.10 13.86
CA GLY A 174 -17.55 -14.45 13.32
C GLY A 174 -16.08 -14.89 13.34
N ILE A 175 -15.54 -15.21 12.17
CA ILE A 175 -14.16 -15.69 11.99
C ILE A 175 -13.16 -14.60 11.57
N GLY A 176 -13.65 -13.39 11.29
CA GLY A 176 -12.80 -12.22 11.06
C GLY A 176 -12.26 -11.69 12.38
N VAL A 177 -11.16 -10.95 12.31
CA VAL A 177 -10.49 -10.28 13.43
C VAL A 177 -11.45 -9.38 14.21
N ALA A 178 -11.35 -9.43 15.54
CA ALA A 178 -12.20 -8.67 16.45
C ALA A 178 -11.46 -7.59 17.26
N ASP A 179 -10.15 -7.74 17.47
CA ASP A 179 -9.37 -6.88 18.37
C ASP A 179 -7.89 -6.80 17.94
N PHE A 180 -7.11 -6.05 18.72
CA PHE A 180 -5.67 -5.85 18.50
C PHE A 180 -4.87 -7.15 18.42
N GLU A 181 -5.06 -8.07 19.36
CA GLU A 181 -4.32 -9.34 19.46
C GLU A 181 -4.66 -10.27 18.29
N GLU A 182 -5.92 -10.27 17.83
CA GLU A 182 -6.25 -11.03 16.61
C GLU A 182 -5.66 -10.39 15.34
N ALA A 183 -5.47 -9.07 15.31
CA ALA A 183 -4.83 -8.37 14.20
C ALA A 183 -3.31 -8.61 14.18
N THR A 184 -2.62 -8.67 15.32
CA THR A 184 -1.17 -8.96 15.38
C THR A 184 -0.86 -10.35 14.80
N GLN A 185 -1.75 -11.32 14.99
CA GLN A 185 -1.57 -12.66 14.41
C GLN A 185 -1.59 -12.68 12.88
N LEU A 186 -2.27 -11.74 12.22
CA LEU A 186 -2.22 -11.64 10.76
C LEU A 186 -0.79 -11.29 10.30
N TYR A 187 -0.18 -10.31 10.95
CA TYR A 187 1.21 -9.92 10.70
C TYR A 187 2.18 -11.04 11.07
N ALA A 188 1.92 -11.74 12.17
CA ALA A 188 2.72 -12.90 12.55
C ALA A 188 2.71 -13.99 11.47
N GLU A 189 1.55 -14.28 10.86
CA GLU A 189 1.45 -15.26 9.76
C GLU A 189 2.17 -14.76 8.49
N THR A 190 1.93 -13.51 8.07
CA THR A 190 2.46 -12.99 6.80
C THR A 190 3.96 -12.67 6.85
N TRP A 191 4.48 -12.18 7.97
CA TRP A 191 5.87 -11.71 8.10
C TRP A 191 6.82 -12.75 8.68
N SER A 192 6.29 -13.90 9.13
CA SER A 192 7.12 -15.06 9.50
C SER A 192 7.45 -15.97 8.32
N ASP A 193 6.81 -15.77 7.17
CA ASP A 193 7.14 -16.42 5.91
C ASP A 193 8.65 -16.20 5.60
N PRO A 194 9.48 -17.25 5.48
CA PRO A 194 10.93 -17.11 5.38
C PRO A 194 11.39 -16.26 4.19
N GLU A 195 10.77 -16.45 3.04
CA GLU A 195 11.04 -15.67 1.83
C GLU A 195 10.75 -14.20 2.11
N ILE A 196 9.53 -13.89 2.56
CA ILE A 196 9.13 -12.49 2.80
C ILE A 196 9.93 -11.83 3.92
N ARG A 197 10.23 -12.57 4.99
CA ARG A 197 11.06 -12.10 6.09
C ARG A 197 12.46 -11.73 5.59
N TRP A 198 13.05 -12.56 4.72
CA TRP A 198 14.34 -12.23 4.11
C TRP A 198 14.25 -11.05 3.14
N LEU A 199 13.26 -11.03 2.25
CA LEU A 199 13.03 -9.92 1.31
C LEU A 199 12.95 -8.58 2.06
N MET A 200 12.07 -8.50 3.05
CA MET A 200 11.87 -7.29 3.85
C MET A 200 13.09 -6.95 4.72
N SER A 201 13.94 -7.92 5.07
CA SER A 201 15.18 -7.63 5.80
C SER A 201 16.25 -6.93 4.95
N THR A 202 16.14 -7.00 3.62
CA THR A 202 17.22 -6.57 2.71
C THR A 202 16.77 -5.49 1.72
N VAL A 203 15.47 -5.34 1.49
CA VAL A 203 14.90 -4.33 0.58
C VAL A 203 14.14 -3.28 1.39
N SER A 204 14.44 -2.00 1.12
CA SER A 204 13.74 -0.85 1.70
C SER A 204 12.24 -0.93 1.42
N THR A 205 11.44 -1.13 2.46
CA THR A 205 10.02 -1.48 2.32
C THR A 205 9.11 -0.34 2.79
N SER A 206 8.28 0.15 1.87
CA SER A 206 7.22 1.14 2.12
C SER A 206 5.84 0.50 1.91
N MET A 207 4.84 0.92 2.68
CA MET A 207 3.52 0.30 2.67
C MET A 207 2.40 1.35 2.78
N ILE A 208 1.19 1.01 2.35
CA ILE A 208 -0.06 1.70 2.72
C ILE A 208 -1.14 0.62 2.83
N PHE A 209 -2.10 0.74 3.75
CA PHE A 209 -3.23 -0.19 3.88
C PHE A 209 -4.27 -0.04 2.76
N ASP A 210 -5.11 -1.08 2.61
CA ASP A 210 -6.42 -0.96 1.97
C ASP A 210 -7.54 -1.31 2.95
N ASP A 211 -8.72 -1.63 2.45
CA ASP A 211 -9.86 -2.05 3.27
C ASP A 211 -9.69 -3.41 3.93
N HIS A 212 -9.14 -4.44 3.28
CA HIS A 212 -9.01 -5.75 3.93
C HIS A 212 -8.04 -5.74 5.12
N ASP A 213 -7.18 -4.73 5.28
CA ASP A 213 -6.44 -4.49 6.52
C ASP A 213 -7.38 -4.27 7.73
N VAL A 214 -8.64 -3.87 7.48
CA VAL A 214 -9.70 -3.65 8.47
C VAL A 214 -10.89 -4.58 8.26
N ILE A 215 -11.59 -4.42 7.13
CA ILE A 215 -12.72 -5.20 6.63
C ILE A 215 -13.02 -4.71 5.20
N ASP A 216 -13.42 -5.61 4.30
CA ASP A 216 -13.97 -5.29 2.98
C ASP A 216 -14.94 -4.09 3.05
N ASP A 217 -14.82 -3.20 2.05
CA ASP A 217 -15.67 -2.01 1.88
C ASP A 217 -15.43 -0.92 2.96
N TRP A 218 -14.32 -1.00 3.71
CA TRP A 218 -14.02 -0.06 4.79
C TRP A 218 -14.03 1.39 4.30
N ASN A 219 -14.86 2.21 4.96
CA ASN A 219 -15.08 3.61 4.63
C ASN A 219 -15.59 3.83 3.18
N THR A 220 -16.35 2.89 2.61
CA THR A 220 -16.98 3.08 1.29
C THR A 220 -17.96 4.25 1.28
N SER A 221 -18.69 4.51 2.37
CA SER A 221 -19.60 5.66 2.46
C SER A 221 -20.01 6.07 3.88
N ALA A 222 -20.65 7.25 3.99
CA ALA A 222 -21.21 7.75 5.23
C ALA A 222 -22.29 6.83 5.83
N SER A 223 -23.07 6.18 4.95
CA SER A 223 -24.14 5.28 5.39
C SER A 223 -23.57 3.95 5.89
N TRP A 224 -22.52 3.45 5.23
CA TRP A 224 -21.74 2.31 5.69
C TRP A 224 -21.11 2.60 7.07
N ARG A 225 -20.44 3.75 7.24
CA ARG A 225 -19.84 4.15 8.54
C ARG A 225 -20.88 4.18 9.66
N ARG A 226 -22.06 4.77 9.41
CA ARG A 226 -23.17 4.79 10.39
C ARG A 226 -23.71 3.39 10.70
N ALA A 227 -23.77 2.49 9.72
CA ALA A 227 -24.21 1.12 9.92
C ALA A 227 -23.18 0.34 10.76
N MET A 228 -21.90 0.50 10.47
CA MET A 228 -20.80 -0.16 11.18
C MET A 228 -20.65 0.36 12.60
N ALA A 229 -20.77 1.67 12.82
CA ALA A 229 -20.75 2.28 14.16
C ALA A 229 -21.84 1.75 15.11
N ARG A 230 -22.92 1.17 14.58
CA ARG A 230 -24.00 0.53 15.37
C ARG A 230 -23.68 -0.92 15.73
N ARG A 231 -22.66 -1.53 15.13
CA ARG A 231 -22.27 -2.91 15.44
C ARG A 231 -21.50 -2.92 16.76
N PRO A 232 -21.89 -3.75 17.74
CA PRO A 232 -21.27 -3.74 19.08
C PRO A 232 -19.78 -4.14 19.08
N TRP A 233 -19.31 -4.82 18.04
CA TRP A 233 -17.92 -5.27 17.89
C TRP A 233 -17.05 -4.32 17.06
N TRP A 234 -17.63 -3.34 16.35
CA TRP A 234 -16.90 -2.55 15.38
C TRP A 234 -15.79 -1.72 16.01
N ARG A 235 -16.08 -1.08 17.16
CA ARG A 235 -15.15 -0.18 17.83
C ARG A 235 -13.83 -0.86 18.20
N GLU A 236 -13.88 -2.06 18.76
CA GLU A 236 -12.67 -2.81 19.12
C GLU A 236 -11.88 -3.27 17.89
N ARG A 237 -12.58 -3.65 16.82
CA ARG A 237 -11.93 -4.04 15.57
C ARG A 237 -11.18 -2.88 14.93
N ILE A 238 -11.85 -1.74 14.71
CA ILE A 238 -11.21 -0.59 14.06
C ILE A 238 -10.02 -0.07 14.88
N ARG A 239 -10.12 -0.07 16.22
CA ARG A 239 -8.99 0.22 17.11
C ARG A 239 -7.83 -0.73 16.86
N GLY A 240 -8.09 -2.04 16.93
CA GLY A 240 -7.08 -3.08 16.74
C GLY A 240 -6.36 -2.93 15.39
N CYS A 241 -7.10 -2.77 14.29
CA CYS A 241 -6.54 -2.64 12.95
C CYS A 241 -5.74 -1.34 12.77
N LEU A 242 -6.21 -0.20 13.29
CA LEU A 242 -5.44 1.06 13.19
C LEU A 242 -4.18 1.04 14.05
N MET A 243 -4.24 0.42 15.24
CA MET A 243 -3.07 0.24 16.11
C MET A 243 -2.02 -0.65 15.45
N THR A 244 -2.41 -1.79 14.87
CA THR A 244 -1.48 -2.69 14.18
C THR A 244 -0.97 -2.07 12.88
N TYR A 245 -1.81 -1.39 12.10
CA TYR A 245 -1.33 -0.64 10.94
C TYR A 245 -0.27 0.41 11.33
N TRP A 246 -0.48 1.14 12.43
CA TRP A 246 0.50 2.10 12.92
C TRP A 246 1.83 1.44 13.27
N LEU A 247 1.79 0.36 14.06
CA LEU A 247 2.97 -0.35 14.56
C LEU A 247 3.76 -1.07 13.46
N TYR A 248 3.06 -1.84 12.63
CA TYR A 248 3.68 -2.74 11.66
C TYR A 248 3.98 -2.01 10.35
N GLN A 249 3.08 -1.15 9.85
CA GLN A 249 3.26 -0.55 8.52
C GLN A 249 3.69 0.92 8.57
N HIS A 250 2.91 1.79 9.22
CA HIS A 250 3.05 3.24 9.10
C HIS A 250 4.34 3.79 9.71
N LEU A 251 4.74 3.34 10.90
CA LEU A 251 5.96 3.83 11.55
C LEU A 251 7.20 3.72 10.64
N GLY A 252 7.30 2.64 9.88
CA GLY A 252 8.41 2.46 8.95
C GLY A 252 8.34 3.36 7.70
N ASN A 253 7.18 3.97 7.43
CA ASN A 253 6.98 4.95 6.36
C ASN A 253 7.34 6.38 6.78
N LEU A 254 7.87 6.61 7.99
CA LEU A 254 8.36 7.91 8.43
C LEU A 254 9.88 8.02 8.23
N THR A 255 10.37 9.20 7.90
CA THR A 255 11.81 9.52 7.89
C THR A 255 12.36 9.58 9.32
N PRO A 256 13.68 9.49 9.54
CA PRO A 256 14.27 9.68 10.86
C PRO A 256 13.88 11.00 11.54
N SER A 257 13.78 12.09 10.78
CA SER A 257 13.34 13.39 11.30
C SER A 257 11.87 13.38 11.70
N GLU A 258 11.00 12.81 10.87
CA GLU A 258 9.57 12.66 11.21
C GLU A 258 9.41 11.77 12.45
N LEU A 259 10.17 10.68 12.57
CA LEU A 259 10.17 9.80 13.75
C LEU A 259 10.61 10.53 15.02
N ALA A 260 11.61 11.40 14.92
CA ALA A 260 12.10 12.20 16.05
C ALA A 260 11.06 13.22 16.54
N GLU A 261 10.25 13.76 15.63
CA GLU A 261 9.20 14.74 15.91
C GLU A 261 7.82 14.11 16.17
N HIS A 262 7.69 12.78 16.05
CA HIS A 262 6.40 12.10 16.14
C HIS A 262 5.91 11.95 17.58
N GLU A 263 5.01 12.85 18.01
CA GLU A 263 4.50 12.95 19.39
C GLU A 263 3.94 11.64 19.95
N VAL A 264 3.12 10.92 19.17
CA VAL A 264 2.52 9.65 19.62
C VAL A 264 3.61 8.58 19.82
N LEU A 265 4.69 8.61 19.01
CA LEU A 265 5.78 7.64 19.15
C LEU A 265 6.61 7.97 20.39
N ALA A 266 6.87 9.25 20.64
CA ALA A 266 7.54 9.70 21.85
C ALA A 266 6.79 9.25 23.11
N GLU A 267 5.47 9.41 23.14
CA GLU A 267 4.63 8.99 24.27
C GLU A 267 4.57 7.46 24.41
N VAL A 268 4.42 6.73 23.30
CA VAL A 268 4.43 5.26 23.29
C VAL A 268 5.75 4.70 23.81
N ARG A 269 6.90 5.29 23.42
CA ARG A 269 8.21 4.89 23.96
C ARG A 269 8.32 5.19 25.45
N ARG A 270 7.94 6.41 25.85
CA ARG A 270 7.99 6.85 27.25
C ARG A 270 7.23 5.91 28.18
N VAL A 271 6.03 5.46 27.77
CA VAL A 271 5.21 4.52 28.55
C VAL A 271 5.70 3.08 28.36
N GLY A 272 5.93 2.66 27.12
CA GLY A 272 6.19 1.28 26.72
C GLY A 272 7.57 0.74 27.12
N GLU A 273 8.55 1.59 27.42
CA GLU A 273 9.87 1.13 27.89
C GLU A 273 9.83 0.53 29.30
N THR A 274 8.86 0.91 30.12
CA THR A 274 8.73 0.48 31.53
C THR A 274 7.35 -0.08 31.89
N GLY A 275 6.36 0.06 31.01
CA GLY A 275 5.01 -0.44 31.15
C GLY A 275 4.41 -0.78 29.78
N ASP A 276 3.08 -0.80 29.67
CA ASP A 276 2.38 -1.11 28.42
C ASP A 276 1.70 0.15 27.85
N ALA A 277 2.07 0.54 26.63
CA ALA A 277 1.53 1.72 25.96
C ALA A 277 0.22 1.45 25.18
N TYR A 278 -0.46 0.33 25.42
CA TYR A 278 -1.73 -0.04 24.78
C TYR A 278 -2.77 1.09 24.79
N ASP A 279 -3.02 1.70 25.95
CA ASP A 279 -4.04 2.75 26.09
C ASP A 279 -3.69 4.02 25.28
N VAL A 280 -2.40 4.37 25.18
CA VAL A 280 -1.93 5.50 24.36
C VAL A 280 -2.31 5.27 22.90
N LEU A 281 -2.01 4.08 22.38
CA LEU A 281 -2.32 3.75 20.98
C LEU A 281 -3.81 3.51 20.73
N ARG A 282 -4.55 2.98 21.71
CA ARG A 282 -6.01 2.86 21.62
C ARG A 282 -6.67 4.23 21.50
N ASP A 283 -6.23 5.20 22.29
CA ASP A 283 -6.78 6.55 22.27
C ASP A 283 -6.37 7.29 20.98
N PHE A 284 -5.16 7.05 20.47
CA PHE A 284 -4.74 7.50 19.14
C PHE A 284 -5.61 6.90 18.02
N ALA A 285 -5.90 5.60 18.07
CA ALA A 285 -6.73 4.94 17.07
C ALA A 285 -8.16 5.49 17.02
N ASP A 286 -8.75 5.81 18.18
CA ASP A 286 -10.04 6.49 18.26
C ASP A 286 -10.01 7.86 17.55
N LYS A 287 -8.93 8.63 17.72
CA LYS A 287 -8.74 9.92 17.04
C LYS A 287 -8.53 9.73 15.53
N ALA A 288 -7.76 8.71 15.13
CA ALA A 288 -7.44 8.45 13.74
C ALA A 288 -8.67 8.03 12.91
N ASP A 289 -9.61 7.25 13.46
CA ASP A 289 -10.88 6.93 12.77
C ASP A 289 -11.80 8.16 12.66
N ALA A 290 -11.78 9.05 13.67
CA ALA A 290 -12.69 10.18 13.75
C ALA A 290 -12.58 11.11 12.53
N GLU A 291 -13.75 11.56 12.07
CA GLU A 291 -13.89 12.62 11.07
C GLU A 291 -14.61 13.78 11.73
N VAL A 292 -13.95 14.94 11.79
CA VAL A 292 -14.48 16.14 12.45
C VAL A 292 -14.40 17.28 11.45
N ASP A 293 -15.55 17.91 11.17
CA ASP A 293 -15.66 19.07 10.27
C ASP A 293 -14.99 18.90 8.89
N GLY A 294 -15.04 17.68 8.34
CA GLY A 294 -14.45 17.37 7.03
C GLY A 294 -12.93 17.16 7.05
N VAL A 295 -12.35 16.91 8.22
CA VAL A 295 -10.91 16.69 8.40
C VAL A 295 -10.66 15.41 9.21
N LYS A 296 -9.53 14.77 8.95
CA LYS A 296 -9.01 13.63 9.73
C LYS A 296 -7.93 14.11 10.69
N TYR A 297 -7.88 13.50 11.88
CA TYR A 297 -6.88 13.84 12.89
C TYR A 297 -5.47 13.42 12.44
N THR A 298 -5.36 12.22 11.87
CA THR A 298 -4.09 11.62 11.44
C THR A 298 -3.98 11.64 9.93
N ARG A 299 -2.83 12.06 9.41
CA ARG A 299 -2.44 11.87 8.02
C ARG A 299 -1.62 10.60 7.89
N TRP A 300 -2.12 9.63 7.12
CA TRP A 300 -1.38 8.41 6.82
C TRP A 300 -0.56 8.51 5.53
N SER A 301 -0.91 9.46 4.65
CA SER A 301 -0.15 9.83 3.45
C SER A 301 1.27 10.32 3.78
N TYR A 302 2.24 9.96 2.95
CA TYR A 302 3.66 10.25 3.16
C TYR A 302 4.43 10.45 1.84
N ARG A 303 5.65 10.99 1.95
CA ARG A 303 6.55 11.22 0.82
C ARG A 303 7.87 10.46 1.00
N ARG A 304 8.44 10.01 -0.11
CA ARG A 304 9.80 9.49 -0.22
C ARG A 304 10.50 10.12 -1.42
N ASP A 305 11.73 10.56 -1.20
CA ASP A 305 12.64 10.94 -2.27
C ASP A 305 13.70 9.84 -2.37
N ILE A 306 13.82 9.22 -3.55
CA ILE A 306 14.72 8.10 -3.83
C ILE A 306 15.58 8.50 -5.03
N GLY A 307 16.74 9.08 -4.75
CA GLY A 307 17.54 9.76 -5.78
C GLY A 307 16.71 10.85 -6.47
N SER A 308 16.61 10.80 -7.79
CA SER A 308 15.77 11.72 -8.58
C SER A 308 14.33 11.25 -8.82
N VAL A 309 13.89 10.18 -8.15
CA VAL A 309 12.50 9.72 -8.19
C VAL A 309 11.79 10.17 -6.92
N ARG A 310 10.63 10.80 -7.08
CA ARG A 310 9.75 11.13 -5.96
C ARG A 310 8.58 10.17 -5.90
N LEU A 311 8.32 9.61 -4.73
CA LEU A 311 7.10 8.86 -4.41
C LEU A 311 6.24 9.66 -3.42
N VAL A 312 5.00 9.96 -3.79
CA VAL A 312 3.97 10.52 -2.90
C VAL A 312 2.88 9.49 -2.75
N VAL A 313 2.63 9.02 -1.53
CA VAL A 313 1.64 7.98 -1.25
C VAL A 313 0.41 8.61 -0.61
N ILE A 314 -0.76 8.33 -1.19
CA ILE A 314 -2.06 8.85 -0.78
C ILE A 314 -2.82 7.75 -0.05
N ASP A 315 -3.27 8.05 1.17
CA ASP A 315 -4.23 7.23 1.90
C ASP A 315 -5.64 7.40 1.30
N THR A 316 -6.07 6.40 0.54
CA THR A 316 -7.38 6.37 -0.11
C THR A 316 -8.48 5.66 0.69
N ARG A 317 -8.25 5.34 1.97
CA ARG A 317 -9.22 4.65 2.84
C ARG A 317 -9.52 5.42 4.12
N CYS A 318 -8.54 5.63 5.00
CA CYS A 318 -8.77 6.33 6.27
C CYS A 318 -8.88 7.85 6.06
N GLY A 319 -8.21 8.39 5.05
CA GLY A 319 -8.25 9.80 4.64
C GLY A 319 -9.60 10.28 4.10
N ARG A 320 -10.49 9.36 3.69
CA ARG A 320 -11.80 9.68 3.10
C ARG A 320 -12.64 10.58 4.00
N ILE A 321 -13.25 11.60 3.39
CA ILE A 321 -14.24 12.47 4.03
C ILE A 321 -15.63 12.07 3.52
N LEU A 322 -16.50 11.66 4.44
CA LEU A 322 -17.80 11.07 4.09
C LEU A 322 -18.99 11.79 4.74
N GLY A 323 -18.78 12.54 5.81
CA GLY A 323 -19.81 13.19 6.62
C GLY A 323 -20.43 14.43 5.96
N THR A 324 -19.70 15.14 5.11
CA THR A 324 -20.15 16.34 4.40
C THR A 324 -20.13 16.11 2.88
N ASN A 325 -19.11 16.62 2.20
CA ASN A 325 -18.81 16.32 0.81
C ASN A 325 -18.01 15.02 0.76
N ARG A 326 -18.41 14.09 -0.12
CA ARG A 326 -17.64 12.87 -0.36
C ARG A 326 -16.34 13.23 -1.07
N LEU A 327 -15.22 13.08 -0.39
CA LEU A 327 -13.87 13.31 -0.92
C LEU A 327 -12.99 12.11 -0.63
N MET A 328 -12.09 11.79 -1.56
CA MET A 328 -11.10 10.72 -1.38
C MET A 328 -10.15 11.02 -0.22
N VAL A 329 -9.75 12.28 -0.08
CA VAL A 329 -9.00 12.83 1.06
C VAL A 329 -9.55 14.22 1.40
N SER A 330 -9.29 14.71 2.61
CA SER A 330 -9.66 16.07 3.02
C SER A 330 -8.98 17.13 2.16
N ASP A 331 -9.56 18.35 2.11
CA ASP A 331 -8.94 19.46 1.39
C ASP A 331 -7.54 19.80 1.93
N ALA A 332 -7.37 19.76 3.25
CA ALA A 332 -6.07 20.00 3.91
C ALA A 332 -5.02 18.94 3.56
N GLU A 333 -5.42 17.67 3.48
CA GLU A 333 -4.53 16.59 3.04
C GLU A 333 -4.21 16.71 1.56
N PHE A 334 -5.16 17.14 0.73
CA PHE A 334 -4.92 17.40 -0.68
C PHE A 334 -3.97 18.59 -0.89
N ASP A 335 -4.08 19.66 -0.09
CA ASP A 335 -3.12 20.77 -0.09
C ASP A 335 -1.71 20.27 0.25
N TRP A 336 -1.59 19.35 1.21
CA TRP A 336 -0.33 18.68 1.50
C TRP A 336 0.17 17.83 0.32
N ILE A 337 -0.69 17.10 -0.38
CA ILE A 337 -0.31 16.33 -1.58
C ILE A 337 0.25 17.28 -2.65
N GLU A 338 -0.43 18.40 -2.90
CA GLU A 338 0.06 19.41 -3.84
C GLU A 338 1.44 19.95 -3.45
N ASP A 339 1.67 20.21 -2.17
CA ASP A 339 2.97 20.67 -1.66
C ASP A 339 4.05 19.58 -1.72
N ALA A 340 3.69 18.33 -1.39
CA ALA A 340 4.58 17.18 -1.46
C ALA A 340 5.07 16.92 -2.90
N THR A 341 4.27 17.25 -3.91
CA THR A 341 4.66 17.17 -5.33
C THR A 341 5.49 18.34 -5.84
N ARG A 342 5.80 19.37 -5.04
CA ARG A 342 6.62 20.52 -5.48
C ARG A 342 8.12 20.23 -5.43
N GLY A 343 8.87 20.80 -6.37
CA GLY A 343 10.32 20.64 -6.46
C GLY A 343 10.72 19.75 -7.62
N ASP A 344 12.01 19.49 -7.77
CA ASP A 344 12.52 18.84 -8.97
C ASP A 344 12.80 17.35 -8.75
N TYR A 345 12.35 16.56 -9.73
CA TYR A 345 12.55 15.11 -9.84
C TYR A 345 12.50 14.75 -11.33
N GLU A 346 13.12 13.64 -11.70
CA GLU A 346 13.04 13.10 -13.07
C GLU A 346 11.75 12.30 -13.27
N HIS A 347 11.30 11.58 -12.25
CA HIS A 347 10.08 10.78 -12.29
C HIS A 347 9.25 11.01 -11.03
N LEU A 348 7.94 11.17 -11.20
CA LEU A 348 6.98 11.22 -10.10
C LEU A 348 6.17 9.92 -10.07
N LEU A 349 6.14 9.28 -8.92
CA LEU A 349 5.30 8.15 -8.59
C LEU A 349 4.25 8.62 -7.57
N ILE A 350 2.98 8.37 -7.86
CA ILE A 350 1.87 8.54 -6.92
C ILE A 350 1.43 7.14 -6.49
N GLY A 351 1.57 6.81 -5.21
CA GLY A 351 1.01 5.57 -4.65
C GLY A 351 -0.43 5.79 -4.22
N SER A 352 -1.33 4.90 -4.62
CA SER A 352 -2.75 4.93 -4.22
C SER A 352 -3.24 3.50 -4.18
N SER A 353 -3.81 3.02 -3.07
CA SER A 353 -4.29 1.63 -2.98
C SER A 353 -5.34 1.34 -4.06
N LEU A 354 -6.19 2.33 -4.34
CA LEU A 354 -7.18 2.29 -5.42
C LEU A 354 -6.67 2.85 -6.74
N PRO A 355 -6.99 2.24 -7.90
CA PRO A 355 -6.68 2.83 -9.20
C PRO A 355 -7.38 4.17 -9.44
N TRP A 356 -6.62 5.14 -9.97
CA TRP A 356 -7.15 6.42 -10.41
C TRP A 356 -7.90 6.29 -11.74
N LEU A 357 -7.32 5.55 -12.69
CA LEU A 357 -7.92 5.29 -14.01
C LEU A 357 -8.42 3.85 -14.12
N LEU A 358 -9.73 3.70 -14.21
CA LEU A 358 -10.42 2.42 -14.34
C LEU A 358 -10.79 2.09 -15.79
N PRO A 359 -11.26 0.86 -16.09
CA PRO A 359 -12.00 0.60 -17.32
C PRO A 359 -13.12 1.64 -17.48
N HIS A 360 -13.22 2.30 -18.64
CA HIS A 360 -14.09 3.47 -18.78
C HIS A 360 -15.55 3.21 -18.41
N ALA A 361 -16.08 2.02 -18.70
CA ALA A 361 -17.46 1.69 -18.35
C ALA A 361 -17.68 1.64 -16.83
N VAL A 362 -16.72 1.12 -16.06
CA VAL A 362 -16.77 1.12 -14.59
C VAL A 362 -16.65 2.55 -14.07
N HIS A 363 -15.67 3.31 -14.58
CA HIS A 363 -15.47 4.71 -14.19
C HIS A 363 -16.75 5.55 -14.35
N GLU A 364 -17.43 5.43 -15.50
CA GLU A 364 -18.65 6.19 -15.77
C GLU A 364 -19.83 5.69 -14.92
N ALA A 365 -19.91 4.39 -14.64
CA ALA A 365 -20.93 3.82 -13.76
C ALA A 365 -20.77 4.32 -12.30
N GLU A 366 -19.53 4.42 -11.81
CA GLU A 366 -19.24 4.99 -10.49
C GLU A 366 -19.63 6.46 -10.38
N SER A 367 -19.22 7.31 -11.34
CA SER A 367 -19.60 8.72 -11.34
C SER A 367 -21.12 8.92 -11.43
N LEU A 368 -21.82 8.05 -12.16
CA LEU A 368 -23.27 8.06 -12.20
C LEU A 368 -23.87 7.65 -10.85
N ASN A 369 -23.35 6.58 -10.23
CA ASN A 369 -23.80 6.11 -8.93
C ASN A 369 -23.59 7.19 -7.86
N GLU A 370 -22.42 7.84 -7.83
CA GLU A 370 -22.13 8.94 -6.90
C GLU A 370 -23.19 10.05 -7.01
N ARG A 371 -23.54 10.45 -8.24
CA ARG A 371 -24.61 11.43 -8.48
C ARG A 371 -25.97 10.90 -8.03
N ALA A 372 -26.29 9.63 -8.31
CA ALA A 372 -27.55 9.03 -7.90
C ALA A 372 -27.70 8.97 -6.37
N CYS A 373 -26.59 8.77 -5.64
CA CYS A 373 -26.56 8.79 -4.17
C CYS A 373 -26.85 10.17 -3.56
N ARG A 374 -26.76 11.27 -4.33
CA ARG A 374 -27.13 12.62 -3.89
C ARG A 374 -28.65 12.86 -3.89
N HIS A 375 -29.45 11.95 -4.43
CA HIS A 375 -30.90 12.09 -4.40
C HIS A 375 -31.48 11.80 -3.02
N ASP A 376 -32.51 12.54 -2.62
CA ASP A 376 -33.21 12.27 -1.36
C ASP A 376 -34.10 11.02 -1.43
N GLY A 377 -34.42 10.49 -0.26
CA GLY A 377 -35.38 9.40 -0.08
C GLY A 377 -34.93 8.05 -0.66
N ILE A 378 -35.89 7.28 -1.17
CA ILE A 378 -35.66 5.89 -1.60
C ILE A 378 -34.67 5.76 -2.77
N ARG A 379 -34.56 6.78 -3.62
CA ARG A 379 -33.68 6.75 -4.80
C ARG A 379 -32.21 6.80 -4.40
N GLY A 380 -31.83 7.75 -3.54
CA GLY A 380 -30.47 7.83 -3.01
C GLY A 380 -30.15 6.62 -2.14
N TRP A 381 -31.11 6.16 -1.33
CA TRP A 381 -30.93 4.95 -0.54
C TRP A 381 -30.65 3.71 -1.40
N LEU A 382 -31.43 3.48 -2.48
CA LEU A 382 -31.18 2.38 -3.41
C LEU A 382 -29.82 2.51 -4.12
N ALA A 383 -29.46 3.72 -4.56
CA ALA A 383 -28.16 3.96 -5.19
C ALA A 383 -27.00 3.64 -4.24
N GLU A 384 -27.17 3.96 -2.96
CA GLU A 384 -26.21 3.69 -1.90
C GLU A 384 -26.11 2.19 -1.57
N GLN A 385 -27.23 1.45 -1.63
CA GLN A 385 -27.20 -0.01 -1.56
C GLN A 385 -26.49 -0.64 -2.75
N VAL A 386 -26.68 -0.11 -3.96
CA VAL A 386 -25.93 -0.56 -5.14
C VAL A 386 -24.44 -0.28 -4.96
N ARG A 387 -24.07 0.91 -4.46
CA ARG A 387 -22.67 1.29 -4.23
C ARG A 387 -21.92 0.24 -3.39
N GLN A 388 -22.50 -0.15 -2.26
CA GLN A 388 -21.95 -1.10 -1.29
C GLN A 388 -22.06 -2.57 -1.73
N ALA A 389 -22.83 -2.88 -2.78
CA ALA A 389 -23.04 -4.26 -3.19
C ALA A 389 -22.08 -4.71 -4.30
N ILE A 390 -21.42 -3.75 -4.96
CA ILE A 390 -20.53 -3.96 -6.10
C ILE A 390 -19.33 -3.00 -6.04
N ASP A 391 -18.98 -2.56 -4.82
CA ASP A 391 -17.71 -1.90 -4.48
C ASP A 391 -17.39 -0.66 -5.33
N LEU A 392 -18.39 0.21 -5.50
CA LEU A 392 -18.23 1.46 -6.25
C LEU A 392 -17.56 2.53 -5.39
N GLU A 393 -16.25 2.39 -5.19
CA GLU A 393 -15.51 3.19 -4.23
C GLU A 393 -14.15 3.70 -4.69
N HIS A 394 -13.82 3.54 -5.97
CA HIS A 394 -12.59 4.07 -6.54
C HIS A 394 -12.65 5.59 -6.73
N TRP A 395 -11.59 6.18 -7.26
CA TRP A 395 -11.50 7.63 -7.50
C TRP A 395 -12.70 8.21 -8.27
N SER A 396 -13.27 7.50 -9.25
CA SER A 396 -14.46 7.96 -10.00
C SER A 396 -15.73 8.05 -9.17
N ALA A 397 -15.79 7.34 -8.04
CA ALA A 397 -16.86 7.40 -7.06
C ALA A 397 -16.70 8.59 -6.09
N PHE A 398 -15.61 9.34 -6.21
CA PHE A 398 -15.25 10.58 -5.50
C PHE A 398 -14.86 11.66 -6.50
N ARG A 399 -15.78 12.01 -7.41
CA ARG A 399 -15.49 12.78 -8.63
C ARG A 399 -14.76 14.11 -8.40
N THR A 400 -15.09 14.83 -7.33
CA THR A 400 -14.41 16.09 -6.97
C THR A 400 -12.90 15.87 -6.77
N SER A 401 -12.53 14.82 -6.02
CA SER A 401 -11.13 14.48 -5.76
C SER A 401 -10.44 13.93 -7.01
N PHE A 402 -11.13 13.12 -7.81
CA PHE A 402 -10.63 12.65 -9.11
C PHE A 402 -10.27 13.83 -10.04
N ASP A 403 -11.17 14.79 -10.19
CA ASP A 403 -10.96 15.95 -11.05
C ASP A 403 -9.83 16.85 -10.51
N ARG A 404 -9.67 16.94 -9.18
CA ARG A 404 -8.58 17.69 -8.55
C ARG A 404 -7.22 17.03 -8.80
N LEU A 405 -7.14 15.69 -8.66
CA LEU A 405 -5.92 14.94 -8.98
C LEU A 405 -5.57 15.07 -10.46
N ALA A 406 -6.54 14.94 -11.36
CA ALA A 406 -6.33 15.15 -12.79
C ALA A 406 -5.71 16.51 -13.11
N ARG A 407 -6.22 17.59 -12.50
CA ARG A 407 -5.65 18.94 -12.67
C ARG A 407 -4.24 19.05 -12.11
N LEU A 408 -3.96 18.45 -10.96
CA LEU A 408 -2.62 18.44 -10.38
C LEU A 408 -1.62 17.73 -11.30
N LEU A 409 -1.95 16.52 -11.76
CA LEU A 409 -1.06 15.75 -12.63
C LEU A 409 -0.85 16.45 -13.98
N HIS A 410 -1.88 17.10 -14.52
CA HIS A 410 -1.76 17.93 -15.72
C HIS A 410 -0.82 19.14 -15.50
N ALA A 411 -0.98 19.87 -14.38
CA ALA A 411 -0.12 21.02 -14.05
C ALA A 411 1.35 20.60 -13.85
N ILE A 412 1.58 19.46 -13.19
CA ILE A 412 2.93 18.87 -13.05
C ILE A 412 3.49 18.50 -14.41
N GLY A 413 2.68 17.88 -15.27
CA GLY A 413 3.09 17.55 -16.64
C GLY A 413 3.48 18.78 -17.45
N LYS A 414 2.74 19.89 -17.31
CA LYS A 414 3.09 21.16 -17.94
C LYS A 414 4.34 21.84 -17.35
N GLY A 415 4.90 21.31 -16.26
CA GLY A 415 6.01 21.94 -15.55
C GLY A 415 5.59 23.22 -14.80
N GLU A 416 4.31 23.41 -14.50
CA GLU A 416 3.81 24.59 -13.78
C GLU A 416 4.12 24.53 -12.27
N ARG A 417 4.51 23.34 -11.78
CA ARG A 417 4.78 23.04 -10.37
C ARG A 417 6.24 22.64 -10.10
N THR A 418 7.06 22.54 -11.14
CA THR A 418 8.47 22.10 -11.12
C THR A 418 9.31 23.06 -11.97
N THR A 419 10.64 23.08 -11.86
CA THR A 419 11.46 23.96 -12.71
C THR A 419 11.50 23.50 -14.17
N ARG A 420 11.27 22.20 -14.40
CA ARG A 420 11.07 21.57 -15.71
C ARG A 420 10.10 20.40 -15.61
N PRO A 421 9.37 20.06 -16.69
CA PRO A 421 8.53 18.87 -16.71
C PRO A 421 9.32 17.58 -16.37
N PRO A 422 8.77 16.68 -15.54
CA PRO A 422 9.38 15.37 -15.31
C PRO A 422 9.38 14.55 -16.62
N ALA A 423 10.17 13.47 -16.67
CA ALA A 423 10.12 12.50 -17.77
C ALA A 423 8.79 11.74 -17.80
N THR A 424 8.31 11.31 -16.63
CA THR A 424 7.02 10.64 -16.48
C THR A 424 6.35 10.99 -15.16
N VAL A 425 5.04 10.82 -15.14
CA VAL A 425 4.23 10.76 -13.92
C VAL A 425 3.46 9.45 -13.93
N SER A 426 3.55 8.63 -12.88
CA SER A 426 2.83 7.36 -12.80
C SER A 426 2.04 7.24 -11.51
N VAL A 427 0.77 6.88 -11.62
CA VAL A 427 -0.06 6.45 -10.49
C VAL A 427 0.05 4.94 -10.38
N LEU A 428 0.62 4.45 -9.28
CA LEU A 428 0.76 3.04 -8.93
C LEU A 428 -0.42 2.61 -8.06
N SER A 429 -1.08 1.51 -8.40
CA SER A 429 -2.28 1.06 -7.66
C SER A 429 -2.50 -0.45 -7.57
N GLY A 430 -3.43 -0.83 -6.70
CA GLY A 430 -3.83 -2.18 -6.34
C GLY A 430 -5.34 -2.45 -6.43
N ASP A 431 -5.88 -3.20 -5.45
CA ASP A 431 -7.31 -3.45 -5.16
C ASP A 431 -8.10 -4.32 -6.18
N VAL A 432 -8.01 -4.04 -7.47
CA VAL A 432 -8.94 -4.59 -8.49
C VAL A 432 -8.69 -6.03 -8.96
N HIS A 433 -7.75 -6.73 -8.35
CA HIS A 433 -7.33 -8.11 -8.64
C HIS A 433 -6.98 -8.44 -10.11
N HIS A 434 -6.53 -7.42 -10.85
CA HIS A 434 -5.92 -7.59 -12.16
C HIS A 434 -4.88 -6.50 -12.42
N SER A 435 -3.98 -6.75 -13.36
CA SER A 435 -2.90 -5.83 -13.74
C SER A 435 -3.15 -5.21 -15.10
N TYR A 436 -2.84 -3.93 -15.25
CA TYR A 436 -2.95 -3.21 -16.52
C TYR A 436 -2.11 -1.92 -16.49
N ILE A 437 -1.87 -1.38 -17.68
CA ILE A 437 -1.26 -0.05 -17.87
C ILE A 437 -2.19 0.78 -18.74
N ALA A 438 -2.44 2.02 -18.36
CA ALA A 438 -3.19 2.99 -19.16
C ALA A 438 -2.43 4.32 -19.30
N GLU A 439 -2.48 4.92 -20.49
CA GLU A 439 -1.93 6.24 -20.81
C GLU A 439 -3.02 7.29 -20.68
N ALA A 440 -2.81 8.31 -19.85
CA ALA A 440 -3.71 9.46 -19.74
C ALA A 440 -3.39 10.53 -20.78
N HIS A 441 -4.44 11.08 -21.37
CA HIS A 441 -4.38 12.09 -22.43
C HIS A 441 -5.22 13.30 -22.03
N PHE A 442 -4.57 14.46 -21.98
CA PHE A 442 -5.19 15.77 -21.80
C PHE A 442 -5.33 16.44 -23.18
N ASP A 443 -6.32 17.32 -23.36
CA ASP A 443 -6.72 17.86 -24.67
C ASP A 443 -5.65 18.70 -25.41
N GLU A 444 -4.44 18.88 -24.87
CA GLU A 444 -3.37 19.71 -25.42
C GLU A 444 -1.96 19.08 -25.31
N HIS A 445 -1.35 18.75 -26.46
CA HIS A 445 0.10 18.54 -26.71
C HIS A 445 0.88 17.43 -25.95
N GLU A 446 2.03 17.06 -26.53
CA GLU A 446 3.01 16.06 -26.08
C GLU A 446 3.80 16.51 -24.83
N TRP A 447 3.21 16.44 -23.63
CA TRP A 447 3.94 16.72 -22.39
C TRP A 447 3.61 15.67 -21.34
N PRO A 448 4.58 15.39 -20.43
CA PRO A 448 5.07 14.07 -20.11
C PRO A 448 3.95 13.07 -19.85
N LYS A 449 4.19 11.86 -20.34
CA LYS A 449 3.20 10.81 -20.29
C LYS A 449 2.81 10.52 -18.84
N VAL A 450 1.51 10.65 -18.59
CA VAL A 450 0.89 10.32 -17.31
C VAL A 450 0.34 8.91 -17.41
N TRP A 451 0.74 8.04 -16.50
CA TRP A 451 0.41 6.62 -16.54
C TRP A 451 -0.40 6.21 -15.33
N GLN A 452 -1.34 5.27 -15.53
CA GLN A 452 -1.82 4.39 -14.48
C GLN A 452 -1.10 3.05 -14.64
N VAL A 453 -0.47 2.56 -13.59
CA VAL A 453 0.16 1.24 -13.52
C VAL A 453 -0.45 0.48 -12.35
N THR A 454 -1.29 -0.50 -12.66
CA THR A 454 -2.00 -1.29 -11.65
C THR A 454 -1.41 -2.69 -11.59
N CYS A 455 -1.06 -3.15 -10.39
CA CYS A 455 -0.59 -4.51 -10.12
C CYS A 455 -1.26 -5.01 -8.83
N SER A 456 -2.40 -5.69 -9.00
CA SER A 456 -3.27 -6.03 -7.87
C SER A 456 -3.13 -7.45 -7.34
N PRO A 457 -3.12 -8.55 -8.13
CA PRO A 457 -2.99 -9.87 -7.54
C PRO A 457 -1.52 -10.23 -7.36
N VAL A 458 -0.93 -10.01 -6.18
CA VAL A 458 0.35 -10.66 -5.82
C VAL A 458 0.10 -12.13 -5.48
N HIS A 459 -0.99 -12.40 -4.77
CA HIS A 459 -1.45 -13.76 -4.47
C HIS A 459 -2.96 -13.75 -4.17
N ASN A 460 -3.80 -13.61 -5.21
CA ASN A 460 -5.25 -13.62 -5.07
C ASN A 460 -5.94 -14.03 -6.39
N THR A 461 -7.22 -14.44 -6.35
CA THR A 461 -7.99 -14.76 -7.57
C THR A 461 -9.42 -14.25 -7.52
N ILE A 462 -9.92 -13.85 -8.69
CA ILE A 462 -11.33 -13.50 -8.88
C ILE A 462 -12.10 -14.59 -9.63
N PRO A 463 -13.43 -14.65 -9.47
CA PRO A 463 -14.26 -15.53 -10.27
C PRO A 463 -14.17 -15.20 -11.77
N TRP A 464 -14.18 -16.22 -12.64
CA TRP A 464 -14.10 -16.05 -14.10
C TRP A 464 -15.16 -15.12 -14.70
N VAL A 465 -16.34 -15.03 -14.07
CA VAL A 465 -17.41 -14.11 -14.48
C VAL A 465 -16.98 -12.65 -14.29
N ALA A 466 -16.28 -12.34 -13.20
CA ALA A 466 -15.73 -11.02 -12.93
C ALA A 466 -14.65 -10.67 -13.96
N GLU A 467 -13.77 -11.63 -14.32
CA GLU A 467 -12.78 -11.42 -15.39
C GLU A 467 -13.44 -11.00 -16.71
N LEU A 468 -14.53 -11.67 -17.09
CA LEU A 468 -15.27 -11.34 -18.31
C LEU A 468 -15.86 -9.91 -18.23
N VAL A 469 -16.44 -9.54 -17.09
CA VAL A 469 -16.97 -8.18 -16.86
C VAL A 469 -15.87 -7.15 -17.02
N PHE A 470 -14.71 -7.34 -16.39
CA PHE A 470 -13.59 -6.40 -16.49
C PHE A 470 -13.05 -6.31 -17.93
N ARG A 471 -12.95 -7.42 -18.66
CA ARG A 471 -12.57 -7.40 -20.09
C ARG A 471 -13.57 -6.62 -20.94
N VAL A 472 -14.87 -6.81 -20.72
CA VAL A 472 -15.93 -6.11 -21.47
C VAL A 472 -15.98 -4.62 -21.11
N ALA A 473 -15.65 -4.26 -19.86
CA ALA A 473 -15.66 -2.87 -19.40
C ALA A 473 -14.62 -1.97 -20.10
N TRP A 474 -13.58 -2.55 -20.69
CA TRP A 474 -12.62 -1.87 -21.56
C TRP A 474 -13.14 -1.65 -22.99
N SER A 475 -14.27 -2.23 -23.38
CA SER A 475 -14.76 -2.13 -24.75
C SER A 475 -15.26 -0.73 -25.09
N ARG A 476 -14.95 -0.27 -26.30
CA ARG A 476 -15.44 1.01 -26.83
C ARG A 476 -16.96 1.08 -26.90
N ALA A 477 -17.63 -0.04 -27.17
CA ALA A 477 -19.08 -0.12 -27.23
C ALA A 477 -19.73 0.08 -25.86
N ALA A 478 -19.28 -0.65 -24.82
CA ALA A 478 -19.76 -0.47 -23.45
C ALA A 478 -19.49 0.96 -22.96
N THR A 479 -18.29 1.47 -23.21
CA THR A 479 -17.92 2.85 -22.89
C THR A 479 -18.88 3.86 -23.51
N ARG A 480 -19.15 3.76 -24.82
CA ARG A 480 -20.07 4.69 -25.51
C ARG A 480 -21.48 4.66 -24.92
N LEU A 481 -21.99 3.48 -24.61
CA LEU A 481 -23.31 3.30 -24.00
C LEU A 481 -23.39 3.97 -22.63
N VAL A 482 -22.45 3.63 -21.72
CA VAL A 482 -22.47 4.13 -20.35
C VAL A 482 -22.16 5.63 -20.32
N SER A 483 -21.18 6.13 -21.08
CA SER A 483 -20.91 7.58 -21.17
C SER A 483 -22.08 8.37 -21.76
N TRP A 484 -22.80 7.83 -22.76
CA TRP A 484 -24.02 8.48 -23.27
C TRP A 484 -25.07 8.61 -22.17
N TRP A 485 -25.28 7.54 -21.40
CA TRP A 485 -26.22 7.53 -20.30
C TRP A 485 -25.81 8.48 -19.16
N ALA A 486 -24.52 8.46 -18.78
CA ALA A 486 -23.94 9.34 -17.77
C ALA A 486 -24.13 10.81 -18.12
N ARG A 487 -23.81 11.21 -19.36
CA ARG A 487 -24.06 12.58 -19.86
C ARG A 487 -25.54 12.95 -19.83
N ARG A 488 -26.43 12.06 -20.29
CA ARG A 488 -27.90 12.30 -20.25
C ARG A 488 -28.42 12.49 -18.82
N ARG A 489 -27.74 11.90 -17.83
CA ARG A 489 -28.07 12.02 -16.40
C ARG A 489 -27.37 13.18 -15.71
N GLY A 490 -26.58 13.98 -16.44
CA GLY A 490 -25.94 15.19 -15.94
C GLY A 490 -24.58 14.95 -15.26
N VAL A 491 -23.91 13.84 -15.56
CA VAL A 491 -22.49 13.69 -15.23
C VAL A 491 -21.68 14.57 -16.19
N GLY A 492 -20.87 15.47 -15.65
CA GLY A 492 -20.04 16.39 -16.43
C GLY A 492 -18.93 15.68 -17.21
N PRO A 493 -18.39 16.29 -18.28
CA PRO A 493 -17.30 15.72 -19.05
C PRO A 493 -16.07 15.49 -18.16
N ARG A 494 -15.29 14.46 -18.46
CA ARG A 494 -14.03 14.17 -17.75
C ARG A 494 -12.96 15.18 -18.17
N PRO A 495 -12.03 15.56 -17.28
CA PRO A 495 -10.91 16.45 -17.62
C PRO A 495 -9.82 15.79 -18.47
N LEU A 496 -9.91 14.47 -18.69
CA LEU A 496 -9.01 13.69 -19.51
C LEU A 496 -9.71 12.47 -20.10
N TRP A 497 -9.04 11.83 -21.06
CA TRP A 497 -9.34 10.49 -21.55
C TRP A 497 -8.09 9.61 -21.42
N TRP A 498 -8.22 8.30 -21.59
CA TRP A 498 -7.08 7.38 -21.49
C TRP A 498 -7.24 6.18 -22.41
N ASP A 499 -6.12 5.58 -22.83
CA ASP A 499 -6.11 4.32 -23.56
C ASP A 499 -5.42 3.24 -22.73
N LYS A 500 -5.94 2.01 -22.79
CA LYS A 500 -5.29 0.85 -22.19
C LYS A 500 -4.14 0.39 -23.10
N LEU A 501 -2.92 0.41 -22.57
CA LEU A 501 -1.70 -0.03 -23.26
C LEU A 501 -1.44 -1.53 -23.07
N SER A 502 -1.69 -2.06 -21.87
CA SER A 502 -1.47 -3.48 -21.53
C SER A 502 -2.56 -4.01 -20.58
N GLY A 503 -2.77 -5.32 -20.56
CA GLY A 503 -3.76 -6.00 -19.72
C GLY A 503 -5.20 -5.97 -20.28
N PRO A 504 -6.23 -6.28 -19.47
CA PRO A 504 -6.10 -6.77 -18.10
C PRO A 504 -5.46 -8.16 -18.07
N ASP A 505 -4.52 -8.34 -17.15
CA ASP A 505 -3.88 -9.63 -16.82
C ASP A 505 -4.35 -10.06 -15.43
N PHE A 506 -4.78 -11.31 -15.29
CA PHE A 506 -5.36 -11.86 -14.06
C PHE A 506 -4.43 -12.86 -13.35
N ARG A 507 -3.20 -13.03 -13.83
CA ARG A 507 -2.18 -13.87 -13.19
C ARG A 507 -1.67 -13.20 -11.91
N ASN A 508 -1.29 -14.02 -10.93
CA ASN A 508 -0.48 -13.54 -9.81
C ASN A 508 0.85 -13.02 -10.31
N GLN A 509 1.18 -11.78 -9.99
CA GLN A 509 2.38 -11.12 -10.46
C GLN A 509 2.80 -10.00 -9.52
N VAL A 510 4.08 -9.65 -9.61
CA VAL A 510 4.62 -8.39 -9.10
C VAL A 510 4.99 -7.50 -10.28
N ALA A 511 4.96 -6.18 -10.08
CA ALA A 511 5.44 -5.24 -11.08
C ALA A 511 6.81 -4.69 -10.67
N VAL A 512 7.77 -4.77 -11.60
CA VAL A 512 9.13 -4.25 -11.45
C VAL A 512 9.24 -2.98 -12.29
N LEU A 513 9.49 -1.85 -11.63
CA LEU A 513 9.84 -0.58 -12.25
C LEU A 513 11.35 -0.52 -12.39
N ASP A 514 11.84 -0.43 -13.61
CA ASP A 514 13.24 -0.13 -13.90
C ASP A 514 13.31 1.28 -14.48
N ILE A 515 13.87 2.20 -13.69
CA ILE A 515 14.12 3.59 -14.07
C ILE A 515 15.64 3.76 -14.20
N VAL A 516 16.08 4.34 -15.32
CA VAL A 516 17.48 4.72 -15.56
C VAL A 516 17.50 6.06 -16.29
N GLY A 517 17.87 7.12 -15.58
CA GLY A 517 17.84 8.48 -16.13
C GLY A 517 16.43 8.92 -16.51
N ARG A 518 16.14 9.07 -17.80
CA ARG A 518 14.76 9.38 -18.27
C ARG A 518 14.06 8.18 -18.89
N ASP A 519 14.73 7.03 -18.94
CA ASP A 519 14.16 5.78 -19.41
C ASP A 519 13.39 5.12 -18.25
N TYR A 520 12.20 4.62 -18.54
CA TYR A 520 11.35 3.97 -17.55
C TYR A 520 10.60 2.81 -18.18
N THR A 521 10.81 1.63 -17.64
CA THR A 521 10.17 0.38 -18.06
C THR A 521 9.43 -0.24 -16.89
N VAL A 522 8.27 -0.86 -17.18
CA VAL A 522 7.53 -1.70 -16.23
C VAL A 522 7.54 -3.12 -16.75
N THR A 523 7.97 -4.07 -15.92
CA THR A 523 7.90 -5.49 -16.20
C THR A 523 6.96 -6.16 -15.20
N PHE A 524 5.93 -6.84 -15.69
CA PHE A 524 5.11 -7.71 -14.87
C PHE A 524 5.74 -9.10 -14.82
N GLU A 525 6.13 -9.55 -13.63
CA GLU A 525 6.74 -10.87 -13.39
C GLU A 525 5.79 -11.76 -12.60
N SER A 526 5.50 -12.95 -13.13
CA SER A 526 4.77 -14.00 -12.42
C SER A 526 5.71 -15.11 -11.93
N ASP A 527 5.16 -16.18 -11.37
CA ASP A 527 5.89 -17.44 -11.22
C ASP A 527 6.25 -18.02 -12.62
N ALA A 528 7.35 -18.76 -12.70
CA ALA A 528 7.92 -19.28 -13.95
C ALA A 528 6.96 -20.23 -14.68
N GLU A 529 6.12 -20.96 -13.95
CA GLU A 529 5.09 -21.83 -14.54
C GLU A 529 3.89 -21.06 -15.13
N ALA A 530 3.73 -19.77 -14.78
CA ALA A 530 2.60 -18.92 -15.18
C ALA A 530 2.85 -18.12 -16.47
N GLY A 531 4.03 -18.25 -17.08
CA GLY A 531 4.38 -17.70 -18.40
C GLY A 531 5.44 -16.59 -18.36
N GLU A 532 5.82 -16.12 -19.56
CA GLU A 532 6.88 -15.12 -19.72
C GLU A 532 6.49 -13.75 -19.11
N PRO A 533 7.47 -12.99 -18.58
CA PRO A 533 7.28 -11.62 -18.14
C PRO A 533 6.81 -10.71 -19.27
N VAL A 534 6.01 -9.69 -18.93
CA VAL A 534 5.53 -8.68 -19.89
C VAL A 534 6.19 -7.35 -19.58
N THR A 535 7.07 -6.91 -20.48
CA THR A 535 7.83 -5.66 -20.35
C THR A 535 7.23 -4.56 -21.25
N VAL A 536 6.93 -3.40 -20.67
CA VAL A 536 6.30 -2.25 -21.32
C VAL A 536 7.16 -1.00 -21.08
N PRO A 537 7.76 -0.39 -22.12
CA PRO A 537 8.49 0.86 -21.98
C PRO A 537 7.51 2.04 -21.87
N LEU A 538 7.65 2.83 -20.81
CA LEU A 538 6.82 4.02 -20.51
C LEU A 538 7.52 5.33 -20.89
N ALA A 539 8.85 5.37 -20.84
CA ALA A 539 9.64 6.48 -21.38
C ALA A 539 11.01 5.99 -21.87
N GLY A 540 11.59 6.76 -22.79
CA GLY A 540 12.90 6.47 -23.39
C GLY A 540 12.89 6.33 -24.90
N ARG A 541 14.07 6.19 -25.52
CA ARG A 541 14.18 5.92 -26.96
C ARG A 541 13.58 4.54 -27.24
N VAL A 542 12.39 4.49 -27.84
CA VAL A 542 11.94 3.29 -28.55
C VAL A 542 13.01 3.00 -29.60
N ALA A 543 13.77 1.92 -29.43
CA ALA A 543 14.46 1.31 -30.55
C ALA A 543 13.36 0.93 -31.54
N ARG A 544 13.11 1.80 -32.52
CA ARG A 544 12.29 1.40 -33.67
C ARG A 544 13.05 0.22 -34.31
N PRO A 545 12.35 -0.90 -34.58
CA PRO A 545 12.98 -2.07 -35.17
C PRO A 545 13.66 -1.76 -36.51
#